data_AF-A0A8B6C0V7-F1
#
_entry.id   AF-A0A8B6C0V7-F1
#
_cell.length_a   1.000
_cell.length_b   1.000
_cell.length_c   1.000
_cell.angle_alpha   90.00
_cell.angle_beta   90.00
_cell.angle_gamma   90.00
#
_symmetry.space_group_name_H-M   'P 1'
#
loop_
_entity.id
_entity.type
_entity.pdbx_description
1 polymer ?
#
loop_
_entity_poly.entity_id
_entity_poly.type
_entity_poly.pdbx_seq_one_letter_code
_entity_poly.pdbx_strand_id
1 'polypeptide(L)'
;MGDKYWCQGYTAYSGFTVVRLFECLSLVGYVTSILLFIVYHQFPVYGTRIFLANVAAIVTTVVTSVVGILCWATGCGTTVQYNLSLSFALVVISLIFPILSIWCLVIERITQVEKIRRDSLSQPEKTIDLI
;
A
#
# COMPACT_ATOMS: atom_id res chain seq x y z
N MET A 1 28.97 29.04 19.56
CA MET A 1 28.95 28.08 18.42
C MET A 1 28.44 26.70 18.82
N GLY A 2 28.55 26.26 20.09
CA GLY A 2 28.05 24.95 20.53
C GLY A 2 26.53 24.73 20.40
N ASP A 3 25.73 25.78 20.50
CA ASP A 3 24.26 25.65 20.53
C ASP A 3 23.66 25.28 19.16
N LYS A 4 24.30 25.69 18.06
CA LYS A 4 23.86 25.30 16.70
C LYS A 4 24.05 23.81 16.44
N TYR A 5 25.14 23.22 16.94
CA TYR A 5 25.42 21.78 16.78
C TYR A 5 24.53 20.92 17.68
N TRP A 6 24.19 21.41 18.88
CA TRP A 6 23.24 20.73 19.76
C TRP A 6 21.85 20.69 19.11
N CYS A 7 21.33 21.83 18.65
CA CYS A 7 20.03 21.87 18.00
C CYS A 7 19.97 21.01 16.72
N GLN A 8 21.04 20.97 15.92
CA GLN A 8 21.13 20.10 14.74
C GLN A 8 21.15 18.60 15.07
N GLY A 9 21.84 18.20 16.14
CA GLY A 9 21.84 16.80 16.60
C GLY A 9 20.47 16.36 17.10
N TYR A 10 19.76 17.24 17.83
CA TYR A 10 18.43 16.96 18.36
C TYR A 10 17.35 16.91 17.27
N THR A 11 17.38 17.82 16.30
CA THR A 11 16.45 17.79 15.16
C THR A 11 16.66 16.57 14.29
N ALA A 12 17.92 16.17 14.02
CA ALA A 12 18.23 14.94 13.30
C ALA A 12 17.67 13.69 14.02
N TYR A 13 17.90 13.56 15.33
CA TYR A 13 17.41 12.41 16.12
C TYR A 13 15.87 12.32 16.15
N SER A 14 15.20 13.47 16.27
CA SER A 14 13.73 13.54 16.24
C SER A 14 13.15 13.12 14.88
N GLY A 15 13.78 13.55 13.77
CA GLY A 15 13.37 13.16 12.42
C GLY A 15 13.52 11.66 12.15
N PHE A 16 14.63 11.05 12.59
CA PHE A 16 14.83 9.60 12.42
C PHE A 16 13.81 8.76 13.19
N THR A 17 13.37 9.21 14.36
CA THR A 17 12.35 8.51 15.15
C THR A 17 10.99 8.54 14.45
N VAL A 18 10.63 9.68 13.88
CA VAL A 18 9.39 9.84 13.10
C VAL A 18 9.41 8.97 11.83
N VAL A 19 10.53 8.94 11.09
CA VAL A 19 10.68 8.08 9.91
C VAL A 19 10.54 6.61 10.28
N ARG A 20 11.17 6.15 11.38
CA ARG A 20 11.02 4.78 11.87
C ARG A 20 9.57 4.43 12.21
N LEU A 21 8.84 5.35 12.83
CA LEU A 21 7.43 5.15 13.15
C LEU A 21 6.60 4.95 11.87
N PHE A 22 6.81 5.78 10.85
CA PHE A 22 6.11 5.64 9.56
C PHE A 22 6.44 4.34 8.83
N GLU A 23 7.69 3.89 8.85
CA GLU A 23 8.09 2.60 8.29
C GLU A 23 7.41 1.42 9.03
N CYS A 24 7.35 1.48 10.36
CA CYS A 24 6.63 0.48 11.15
C CYS A 24 5.13 0.46 10.82
N LEU A 25 4.49 1.62 10.68
CA LEU A 25 3.07 1.72 10.30
C LEU A 25 2.82 1.17 8.89
N SER A 26 3.73 1.45 7.95
CA SER A 26 3.68 0.89 6.60
C SER A 26 3.76 -0.63 6.62
N LEU A 27 4.69 -1.20 7.41
CA LEU A 27 4.80 -2.65 7.57
C LEU A 27 3.51 -3.28 8.12
N VAL A 28 2.89 -2.65 9.13
CA VAL A 28 1.62 -3.11 9.71
C VAL A 28 0.50 -3.06 8.66
N GLY A 29 0.43 -1.99 7.87
CA GLY A 29 -0.51 -1.86 6.76
C GLY A 29 -0.34 -2.95 5.71
N TYR A 30 0.91 -3.28 5.36
CA TYR A 30 1.24 -4.32 4.40
C TYR A 30 0.83 -5.71 4.89
N VAL A 31 1.16 -6.06 6.14
CA VAL A 31 0.72 -7.34 6.75
C VAL A 31 -0.80 -7.44 6.80
N THR A 32 -1.48 -6.35 7.16
CA THR A 32 -2.94 -6.29 7.19
C THR A 32 -3.54 -6.53 5.79
N SER A 33 -2.96 -5.92 4.75
CA SER A 33 -3.37 -6.14 3.36
C SER A 33 -3.24 -7.61 2.93
N ILE A 34 -2.14 -8.28 3.30
CA ILE A 34 -1.96 -9.72 3.01
C ILE A 34 -3.04 -10.56 3.70
N LEU A 35 -3.33 -10.29 4.98
CA LEU A 35 -4.37 -11.01 5.72
C LEU A 35 -5.75 -10.80 5.07
N LEU A 36 -6.08 -9.56 4.70
CA LEU A 36 -7.33 -9.25 4.00
C LEU A 36 -7.42 -9.94 2.64
N PHE A 37 -6.30 -10.06 1.92
CA PHE A 37 -6.22 -10.80 0.66
C PHE A 37 -6.55 -12.29 0.83
N ILE A 38 -5.98 -12.92 1.86
CA ILE A 38 -6.26 -14.34 2.17
C ILE A 38 -7.75 -14.52 2.50
N VAL A 39 -8.32 -13.63 3.32
CA VAL A 39 -9.74 -13.68 3.69
C VAL A 39 -10.65 -13.42 2.48
N TYR A 40 -10.25 -12.53 1.56
CA TYR A 40 -10.98 -12.26 0.31
C TYR A 40 -11.18 -13.53 -0.52
N HIS A 41 -10.13 -14.34 -0.66
CA HIS A 41 -10.20 -15.60 -1.41
C HIS A 41 -11.05 -16.67 -0.72
N GLN A 42 -11.11 -16.69 0.61
CA GLN A 42 -11.91 -17.68 1.33
C GLN A 42 -13.41 -17.35 1.39
N PHE A 43 -13.77 -16.06 1.36
CA PHE A 43 -15.15 -15.63 1.57
C PHE A 43 -15.66 -14.69 0.47
N PRO A 44 -15.97 -15.22 -0.74
CA PRO A 44 -16.38 -14.41 -1.89
C PRO A 44 -17.69 -13.64 -1.66
N VAL A 45 -18.56 -14.12 -0.76
CA VAL A 45 -19.82 -13.45 -0.37
C VAL A 45 -19.56 -12.07 0.23
N TYR A 46 -18.44 -11.89 0.93
CA TYR A 46 -18.03 -10.60 1.51
C TYR A 46 -17.01 -9.85 0.62
N GLY A 47 -16.80 -10.31 -0.61
CA GLY A 47 -15.72 -9.88 -1.48
C GLY A 47 -15.64 -8.37 -1.68
N THR A 48 -16.76 -7.66 -1.80
CA THR A 48 -16.75 -6.19 -1.99
C THR A 48 -16.26 -5.44 -0.75
N ARG A 49 -16.63 -5.87 0.46
CA ARG A 49 -16.19 -5.23 1.71
C ARG A 49 -14.71 -5.50 1.97
N ILE A 50 -14.28 -6.74 1.74
CA ILE A 50 -12.89 -7.14 1.93
C ILE A 50 -11.99 -6.48 0.87
N PHE A 51 -12.45 -6.37 -0.39
CA PHE A 51 -11.77 -5.63 -1.44
C PHE A 51 -11.54 -4.17 -1.04
N LEU A 52 -12.59 -3.48 -0.57
CA LEU A 52 -12.48 -2.09 -0.15
C LEU A 52 -11.51 -1.92 1.04
N ALA A 53 -11.57 -2.82 2.01
CA ALA A 53 -10.65 -2.83 3.15
C ALA A 53 -9.20 -3.06 2.70
N ASN A 54 -8.98 -3.96 1.73
CA ASN A 54 -7.66 -4.25 1.20
C ASN A 54 -7.09 -3.04 0.43
N VAL A 55 -7.90 -2.41 -0.43
CA VAL A 55 -7.52 -1.16 -1.11
C VAL A 55 -7.18 -0.07 -0.09
N ALA A 56 -7.98 0.12 0.96
CA ALA A 56 -7.72 1.09 2.01
C ALA A 56 -6.40 0.81 2.77
N ALA A 57 -6.12 -0.45 3.08
CA ALA A 57 -4.86 -0.86 3.73
C ALA A 57 -3.64 -0.56 2.84
N ILE A 58 -3.73 -0.83 1.53
CA ILE A 58 -2.64 -0.57 0.60
C ILE A 58 -2.44 0.93 0.41
N VAL A 59 -3.52 1.72 0.25
CA VAL A 59 -3.43 3.18 0.14
C VAL A 59 -2.79 3.77 1.39
N THR A 60 -3.19 3.30 2.58
CA THR A 60 -2.59 3.74 3.85
C THR A 60 -1.09 3.43 3.89
N THR A 61 -0.69 2.23 3.47
CA THR A 61 0.71 1.80 3.39
C THR A 61 1.52 2.74 2.49
N VAL A 62 1.04 2.99 1.27
CA VAL A 62 1.69 3.90 0.30
C VAL A 62 1.80 5.32 0.88
N VAL A 63 0.73 5.85 1.45
CA VAL A 63 0.73 7.20 2.06
C VAL A 63 1.75 7.27 3.20
N THR A 64 1.76 6.30 4.12
CA THR A 64 2.71 6.29 5.24
C THR A 64 4.15 6.21 4.79
N SER A 65 4.46 5.40 3.77
CA SER A 65 5.82 5.32 3.21
C SER A 65 6.23 6.59 2.47
N VAL A 66 5.33 7.21 1.69
CA VAL A 66 5.62 8.50 1.02
C VAL A 66 5.87 9.60 2.05
N VAL A 67 5.05 9.67 3.11
CA VAL A 67 5.26 10.65 4.20
C VAL A 67 6.60 10.38 4.91
N GLY A 68 6.93 9.13 5.20
CA GLY A 68 8.23 8.74 5.76
C GLY A 68 9.42 9.19 4.89
N ILE A 69 9.35 8.97 3.58
CA ILE A 69 10.34 9.41 2.60
C ILE A 69 10.47 10.94 2.59
N LEU A 70 9.35 11.68 2.62
CA LEU A 70 9.36 13.14 2.64
C LEU A 70 9.94 13.70 3.94
N CYS A 71 9.60 13.10 5.09
CA CYS A 71 10.20 13.43 6.38
C CYS A 71 11.71 13.18 6.40
N TRP A 72 12.16 12.08 5.79
CA TRP A 72 13.58 11.79 5.64
C TRP A 72 14.27 12.81 4.72
N ALA A 73 13.68 13.11 3.56
CA ALA A 73 14.24 14.03 2.58
C ALA A 73 14.35 15.47 3.12
N THR A 74 13.34 15.92 3.88
CA THR A 74 13.37 17.24 4.55
C THR A 74 14.40 17.29 5.67
N GLY A 75 14.60 16.21 6.41
CA GLY A 75 15.69 16.08 7.39
C GLY A 75 17.07 16.12 6.75
N CYS A 76 17.32 15.29 5.73
CA CYS A 76 18.63 15.18 5.07
C CYS A 76 18.98 16.38 4.19
N GLY A 77 17.99 17.03 3.55
CA GLY A 77 18.23 18.19 2.67
C GLY A 77 18.80 19.42 3.36
N THR A 78 18.75 19.47 4.70
CA THR A 78 19.28 20.60 5.49
C THR A 78 20.71 20.39 5.98
N THR A 79 21.26 19.18 5.85
CA THR A 79 22.57 18.82 6.40
C THR A 79 23.37 18.03 5.38
N VAL A 80 24.26 18.71 4.63
CA VAL A 80 25.41 18.14 3.89
C VAL A 80 25.07 17.14 2.77
N GLN A 81 25.87 17.13 1.69
CA GLN A 81 25.78 16.16 0.59
C GLN A 81 25.92 14.71 1.08
N TYR A 82 24.82 14.09 1.52
CA TYR A 82 24.78 12.67 1.79
C TYR A 82 24.60 11.93 0.47
N ASN A 83 25.52 11.00 0.17
CA ASN A 83 25.29 10.00 -0.86
C ASN A 83 24.00 9.23 -0.53
N LEU A 84 23.10 9.13 -1.51
CA LEU A 84 21.87 8.35 -1.40
C LEU A 84 22.20 6.94 -0.88
N SER A 85 21.73 6.64 0.33
CA SER A 85 21.96 5.32 0.93
C SER A 85 21.20 4.26 0.14
N LEU A 86 21.79 3.06 0.01
CA LEU A 86 21.13 1.91 -0.62
C LEU A 86 19.76 1.61 0.05
N SER A 87 19.66 1.80 1.37
CA SER A 87 18.43 1.63 2.12
C SER A 87 17.29 2.54 1.64
N PHE A 88 17.60 3.81 1.31
CA PHE A 88 16.60 4.72 0.76
C PHE A 88 16.10 4.27 -0.61
N ALA A 89 17.02 3.84 -1.49
CA ALA A 89 16.64 3.31 -2.80
C ALA A 89 15.73 2.07 -2.68
N LEU A 90 16.01 1.18 -1.73
CA LEU A 90 15.18 0.00 -1.46
C LEU A 90 13.77 0.38 -0.98
N VAL A 91 13.63 1.40 -0.13
CA VAL A 91 12.32 1.89 0.32
C VAL A 91 11.52 2.52 -0.83
N VAL A 92 12.18 3.24 -1.74
CA VAL A 92 11.49 3.78 -2.94
C VAL A 92 11.06 2.65 -3.87
N ILE A 93 11.91 1.65 -4.10
CA ILE A 93 11.58 0.49 -4.93
C ILE A 93 10.45 -0.33 -4.29
N SER A 94 10.41 -0.44 -2.96
CA SER A 94 9.38 -1.21 -2.27
C SER A 94 7.96 -0.66 -2.48
N LEU A 95 7.81 0.64 -2.79
CA LEU A 95 6.53 1.26 -3.15
C LEU A 95 5.90 0.70 -4.43
N ILE A 96 6.69 0.07 -5.31
CA ILE A 96 6.18 -0.50 -6.56
C ILE A 96 5.27 -1.69 -6.27
N PHE A 97 5.59 -2.52 -5.27
CA PHE A 97 4.82 -3.71 -4.92
C PHE A 97 3.38 -3.42 -4.47
N PRO A 98 3.10 -2.52 -3.50
CA PRO A 98 1.73 -2.19 -3.12
C PRO A 98 0.94 -1.61 -4.29
N ILE A 99 1.55 -0.77 -5.13
CA ILE A 99 0.88 -0.23 -6.33
C ILE A 99 0.48 -1.37 -7.28
N LEU A 100 1.42 -2.27 -7.62
CA LEU A 100 1.12 -3.43 -8.46
C LEU A 100 0.05 -4.33 -7.86
N SER A 101 0.02 -4.51 -6.53
CA SER A 101 -1.00 -5.31 -5.87
C SER A 101 -2.42 -4.73 -6.03
N ILE A 102 -2.58 -3.40 -5.99
CA ILE A 102 -3.86 -2.74 -6.29
C ILE A 102 -4.28 -3.02 -7.72
N TRP A 103 -3.35 -2.88 -8.67
CA TRP A 103 -3.64 -3.15 -10.08
C TRP A 103 -4.11 -4.59 -10.31
N CYS A 104 -3.44 -5.57 -9.69
CA CYS A 104 -3.85 -6.97 -9.74
C CYS A 104 -5.26 -7.18 -9.17
N LEU A 105 -5.55 -6.60 -8.00
CA LEU A 105 -6.86 -6.68 -7.36
C LEU A 105 -7.98 -6.10 -8.24
N VAL A 106 -7.73 -4.97 -8.88
CA VAL A 106 -8.69 -4.33 -9.79
C VAL A 106 -8.95 -5.21 -11.00
N ILE A 107 -7.91 -5.75 -11.63
CA ILE A 107 -8.04 -6.66 -12.78
C ILE A 107 -8.85 -7.89 -12.37
N GLU A 108 -8.54 -8.50 -11.23
CA GLU A 108 -9.26 -9.67 -10.74
C GLU A 108 -10.75 -9.37 -10.55
N ARG A 109 -11.09 -8.20 -9.99
CA ARG A 109 -12.49 -7.79 -9.84
C ARG A 109 -13.20 -7.59 -11.18
N ILE A 110 -12.53 -6.98 -12.16
CA ILE A 110 -13.08 -6.81 -13.51
C ILE A 110 -13.34 -8.18 -14.15
N THR A 111 -12.39 -9.11 -14.07
CA THR A 111 -12.53 -10.47 -14.61
C THR A 111 -13.71 -11.22 -13.98
N GLN A 112 -13.91 -11.09 -12.67
CA GLN A 112 -15.06 -11.70 -11.98
C GLN A 112 -16.40 -11.12 -12.48
N VAL A 113 -16.47 -9.79 -12.66
CA VAL A 113 -17.68 -9.14 -13.19
C VAL A 113 -17.96 -9.59 -14.63
N GLU A 114 -16.93 -9.69 -15.47
CA GLU A 114 -17.08 -10.13 -16.86
C GLU A 114 -17.54 -11.60 -16.93
N LYS A 115 -17.03 -12.45 -16.04
CA LYS A 115 -17.47 -13.85 -15.94
C LYS A 115 -18.97 -13.93 -15.63
N ILE A 116 -19.44 -13.21 -14.61
CA ILE A 116 -20.87 -13.16 -14.25
C ILE A 116 -21.72 -12.66 -15.43
N ARG A 117 -21.24 -11.63 -16.14
CA ARG A 117 -21.94 -11.11 -17.32
C ARG A 117 -22.09 -12.17 -18.42
N ARG A 118 -21.03 -12.93 -18.72
CA ARG A 118 -21.08 -14.02 -19.70
C ARG A 118 -22.04 -15.14 -19.29
N ASP A 119 -22.03 -15.51 -18.02
CA ASP A 119 -22.92 -16.55 -17.49
C ASP A 119 -24.40 -16.10 -17.55
N SER A 120 -24.68 -14.80 -17.34
CA SER A 120 -26.04 -14.25 -17.45
C SER A 120 -26.58 -14.20 -18.89
N LEU A 121 -25.71 -13.97 -19.88
CA LEU A 121 -26.11 -13.89 -21.30
C LEU A 121 -26.38 -15.27 -21.93
N SER A 122 -25.93 -16.35 -21.31
CA SER A 122 -26.10 -17.73 -21.79
C SER A 122 -27.26 -18.48 -21.14
N GLN A 123 -27.95 -17.89 -20.17
CA GLN A 123 -29.17 -18.44 -19.57
C GLN A 123 -30.50 -18.27 -20.35
N PRO A 124 -30.70 -17.39 -21.36
CA PRO A 124 -32.01 -17.26 -21.99
C PRO A 124 -32.43 -18.50 -22.78
N GLU A 125 -31.50 -19.35 -23.23
CA GLU A 125 -31.84 -20.59 -23.95
C GLU A 125 -32.46 -21.67 -23.05
N LYS A 126 -32.14 -21.72 -21.74
CA LYS A 126 -32.66 -22.77 -20.86
C LYS A 126 -34.05 -22.51 -20.30
N THR A 127 -34.49 -21.26 -20.26
CA THR A 127 -35.82 -20.92 -19.72
C THR A 127 -36.93 -21.24 -20.73
N ILE A 128 -36.62 -21.32 -22.03
CA ILE A 128 -37.59 -21.57 -23.09
C ILE A 128 -37.92 -23.07 -23.22
N ASP A 129 -36.95 -23.97 -22.97
CA ASP A 129 -37.20 -25.42 -22.98
C ASP A 129 -38.01 -25.94 -21.76
N LEU A 130 -38.34 -25.04 -20.83
CA LEU A 130 -39.07 -25.31 -19.60
C LEU A 130 -40.51 -24.76 -19.60
N ILE A 131 -40.94 -24.11 -20.69
CA ILE A 131 -42.32 -23.64 -20.93
C ILE A 131 -42.97 -24.55 -21.97
#